data_AF-A0AAX4JKY3-F1
#
_entry.id   AF-A0AAX4JKY3-F1
#
_cell.length_a   1.000
_cell.length_b   1.000
_cell.length_c   1.000
_cell.angle_alpha   90.00
_cell.angle_beta   90.00
_cell.angle_gamma   90.00
#
_symmetry.space_group_name_H-M   'P 1'
#
loop_
_entity.id
_entity.type
_entity.pdbx_description
1 polymer ?
#
loop_
_entity_poly.entity_id
_entity_poly.type
_entity_poly.pdbx_seq_one_letter_code
_entity_poly.pdbx_strand_id
1 'polypeptide(L)'
;MKRSSSPSTSSEISSSSTSEYKQECSKPSSPPDKKPKIEKETPSPKKTKSTSTSTNSIPKTNANGVWDGDKRSLFIDEVLSIGYKNANLDEIASKLGMNKRQLVDQLVPNRKTNLRGKIAVLVKEF
;
A
#
# COMPACT_ATOMS: atom_id res chain seq x y z
N MET A 1 19.18 -56.53 -30.38
CA MET A 1 17.82 -56.94 -29.99
C MET A 1 17.12 -55.75 -29.35
N LYS A 2 15.95 -55.37 -29.89
CA LYS A 2 15.12 -54.22 -29.50
C LYS A 2 14.31 -54.55 -28.24
N ARG A 3 14.16 -53.64 -27.28
CA ARG A 3 12.97 -53.55 -26.40
C ARG A 3 12.68 -52.10 -26.02
N SER A 4 11.68 -51.57 -26.71
CA SER A 4 10.89 -50.37 -26.42
C SER A 4 9.83 -50.67 -25.37
N SER A 5 9.55 -49.75 -24.44
CA SER A 5 8.33 -49.79 -23.62
C SER A 5 7.98 -48.38 -23.14
N SER A 6 6.95 -47.78 -23.76
CA SER A 6 6.20 -46.64 -23.23
C SER A 6 5.13 -47.14 -22.27
N PRO A 7 4.62 -46.26 -21.39
CA PRO A 7 3.19 -46.26 -21.13
C PRO A 7 2.56 -44.88 -21.28
N SER A 8 1.56 -44.80 -22.17
CA SER A 8 0.52 -43.77 -22.18
C SER A 8 -0.56 -44.17 -21.18
N THR A 9 -1.04 -43.24 -20.34
CA THR A 9 -2.39 -43.35 -19.78
C THR A 9 -2.97 -41.97 -19.48
N SER A 10 -3.92 -41.62 -20.31
CA SER A 10 -4.88 -40.53 -20.18
C SER A 10 -5.83 -40.80 -19.00
N SER A 11 -6.20 -39.76 -18.26
CA SER A 11 -7.42 -39.79 -17.45
C SER A 11 -8.06 -38.40 -17.43
N GLU A 12 -9.15 -38.30 -18.18
CA GLU A 12 -10.18 -37.28 -18.08
C GLU A 12 -11.05 -37.56 -16.86
N ILE A 13 -11.25 -36.55 -16.01
CA ILE A 13 -12.27 -36.50 -14.95
C ILE A 13 -12.35 -35.02 -14.54
N SER A 14 -13.47 -34.37 -14.30
CA SER A 14 -14.89 -34.54 -14.58
C SER A 14 -15.51 -33.18 -14.23
N SER A 15 -16.48 -32.76 -15.02
CA SER A 15 -17.22 -31.51 -14.89
C SER A 15 -18.06 -31.41 -13.60
N SER A 16 -18.41 -30.15 -13.31
CA SER A 16 -19.65 -29.67 -12.69
C SER A 16 -19.82 -29.77 -11.17
N SER A 17 -19.94 -28.59 -10.54
CA SER A 17 -20.98 -28.31 -9.55
C SER A 17 -21.11 -26.79 -9.34
N THR A 18 -21.96 -26.18 -10.16
CA THR A 18 -22.61 -24.89 -9.90
C THR A 18 -23.49 -25.01 -8.66
N SER A 19 -23.17 -24.29 -7.59
CA SER A 19 -24.13 -24.02 -6.52
C SER A 19 -24.58 -22.57 -6.64
N GLU A 20 -25.80 -22.43 -7.15
CA GLU A 20 -26.64 -21.26 -7.01
C GLU A 20 -26.84 -20.97 -5.51
N TYR A 21 -26.43 -19.78 -5.04
CA TYR A 21 -26.91 -19.26 -3.78
C TYR A 21 -27.80 -18.05 -4.03
N LYS A 22 -29.07 -18.28 -3.71
CA LYS A 22 -30.19 -17.36 -3.81
C LYS A 22 -29.96 -16.09 -3.00
N GLN A 23 -30.31 -15.02 -3.69
CA GLN A 23 -30.67 -13.69 -3.23
C GLN A 23 -31.91 -13.73 -2.32
N GLU A 24 -31.79 -13.22 -1.08
CA GLU A 24 -32.89 -12.71 -0.26
C GLU A 24 -32.41 -11.38 0.35
N CYS A 25 -32.99 -10.23 -0.02
CA CYS A 25 -34.30 -9.67 0.36
C CYS A 25 -34.08 -8.54 1.38
N SER A 26 -34.24 -7.34 0.85
CA SER A 26 -34.07 -6.04 1.48
C SER A 26 -35.08 -5.80 2.60
N LYS A 27 -34.64 -5.20 3.71
CA LYS A 27 -35.49 -4.30 4.53
C LYS A 27 -34.70 -3.07 4.99
N PRO A 28 -35.14 -1.85 4.66
CA PRO A 28 -34.64 -0.60 5.22
C PRO A 28 -35.53 -0.16 6.41
N SER A 29 -34.95 0.28 7.52
CA SER A 29 -35.64 0.96 8.64
C SER A 29 -34.59 1.23 9.74
N SER A 30 -34.35 2.39 10.36
CA SER A 30 -34.80 3.79 10.28
C SER A 30 -33.77 4.61 11.11
N PRO A 31 -33.48 5.89 10.82
CA PRO A 31 -32.90 6.82 11.81
C PRO A 31 -34.03 7.30 12.76
N PRO A 32 -33.82 7.88 13.96
CA PRO A 32 -32.80 8.88 14.31
C PRO A 32 -32.28 8.82 15.77
N ASP A 33 -31.30 9.66 16.13
CA ASP A 33 -31.43 10.45 17.36
C ASP A 33 -30.48 11.65 17.33
N LYS A 34 -31.07 12.83 17.10
CA LYS A 34 -30.42 14.12 17.28
C LYS A 34 -30.55 14.49 18.76
N LYS A 35 -29.43 14.58 19.48
CA LYS A 35 -29.36 15.38 20.71
C LYS A 35 -28.56 16.66 20.44
N PRO A 36 -29.15 17.85 20.64
CA PRO A 36 -28.47 19.13 20.57
C PRO A 36 -27.98 19.55 21.97
N LYS A 37 -26.82 20.22 22.02
CA LYS A 37 -26.29 21.14 23.07
C LYS A 37 -24.78 20.96 23.19
N ILE A 38 -23.92 21.98 23.21
CA ILE A 38 -24.02 23.35 23.72
C ILE A 38 -23.05 24.20 22.90
N GLU A 39 -23.52 25.35 22.41
CA GLU A 39 -22.68 26.49 22.02
C GLU A 39 -21.91 26.99 23.25
N LYS A 40 -20.63 27.35 23.10
CA LYS A 40 -20.07 28.56 23.71
C LYS A 40 -18.70 28.90 23.16
N GLU A 41 -18.71 29.96 22.37
CA GLU A 41 -17.84 31.13 22.43
C GLU A 41 -16.32 30.91 22.41
N THR A 42 -15.79 31.12 21.21
CA THR A 42 -14.44 31.63 20.97
C THR A 42 -14.24 33.01 21.61
N PRO A 43 -13.06 33.24 22.23
CA PRO A 43 -12.40 34.52 22.03
C PRO A 43 -11.00 34.38 21.41
N SER A 44 -10.77 35.30 20.47
CA SER A 44 -9.65 35.58 19.55
C SER A 44 -8.20 35.22 19.95
N PRO A 45 -7.34 34.95 18.94
CA PRO A 45 -5.91 34.80 19.11
C PRO A 45 -5.21 36.15 19.39
N LYS A 46 -4.39 36.20 20.43
CA LYS A 46 -3.46 37.31 20.67
C LYS A 46 -2.35 37.29 19.61
N LYS A 47 -2.32 38.34 18.78
CA LYS A 47 -1.16 38.70 17.94
C LYS A 47 0.06 38.95 18.81
N THR A 48 1.12 38.16 18.63
CA THR A 48 2.48 38.53 19.07
C THR A 48 3.38 38.69 17.87
N LYS A 49 3.59 39.97 17.55
CA LYS A 49 4.77 40.65 16.98
C LYS A 49 5.73 39.78 16.15
N SER A 50 5.70 40.06 14.85
CA SER A 50 6.73 39.73 13.86
C SER A 50 8.11 40.26 14.31
N THR A 51 9.06 39.35 14.48
CA THR A 51 10.48 39.71 14.44
C THR A 51 11.02 39.20 13.11
N SER A 52 10.98 40.07 12.10
CA SER A 52 11.58 39.87 10.79
C SER A 52 13.09 40.07 10.91
N THR A 53 13.85 39.01 11.17
CA THR A 53 15.30 39.03 10.91
C THR A 53 15.85 37.62 10.74
N SER A 54 15.86 37.12 9.51
CA SER A 54 17.11 36.59 8.97
C SER A 54 17.04 36.59 7.45
N THR A 55 18.08 37.14 6.86
CA THR A 55 18.46 37.11 5.46
C THR A 55 18.08 35.80 4.78
N ASN A 56 17.09 35.85 3.88
CA ASN A 56 16.95 34.86 2.82
C ASN A 56 18.15 35.00 1.90
N SER A 57 19.28 34.38 2.26
CA SER A 57 20.27 33.99 1.27
C SER A 57 19.56 32.99 0.36
N ILE A 58 19.17 33.44 -0.84
CA ILE A 58 18.74 32.55 -1.90
C ILE A 58 19.88 31.53 -2.07
N PRO A 59 19.69 30.24 -1.73
CA PRO A 59 20.74 29.27 -1.95
C PRO A 59 20.94 29.23 -3.46
N LYS A 60 22.18 29.51 -3.89
CA LYS A 60 22.62 29.33 -5.27
C LYS A 60 22.14 27.94 -5.70
N THR A 61 21.18 27.93 -6.63
CA THR A 61 20.60 26.73 -7.21
C THR A 61 21.67 26.04 -8.05
N ASN A 62 22.53 25.27 -7.39
CA ASN A 62 23.05 24.08 -8.01
C ASN A 62 21.81 23.23 -8.33
N ALA A 63 21.51 23.06 -9.62
CA ALA A 63 20.25 22.51 -10.15
C ALA A 63 19.96 21.05 -9.75
N ASN A 64 20.75 20.49 -8.85
CA ASN A 64 20.54 19.17 -8.28
C ASN A 64 20.02 19.38 -6.85
N GLY A 65 18.71 19.21 -6.68
CA GLY A 65 18.09 19.25 -5.36
C GLY A 65 18.77 18.26 -4.41
N VAL A 66 18.98 18.68 -3.17
CA VAL A 66 19.55 17.81 -2.12
C VAL A 66 18.63 16.61 -1.92
N TRP A 67 19.20 15.41 -1.99
CA TRP A 67 18.50 14.15 -1.69
C TRP A 67 18.47 13.92 -0.18
N ASP A 68 17.51 14.58 0.47
CA ASP A 68 17.25 14.36 1.90
C ASP A 68 16.63 12.97 2.13
N GLY A 69 16.80 12.40 3.32
CA GLY A 69 16.20 11.12 3.70
C GLY A 69 14.69 11.06 3.48
N ASP A 70 13.98 12.17 3.74
CA ASP A 70 12.55 12.28 3.48
C ASP A 70 12.20 12.16 1.98
N LYS A 71 12.96 12.82 1.10
CA LYS A 71 12.75 12.74 -0.35
C LYS A 71 13.04 11.35 -0.90
N ARG A 72 14.11 10.70 -0.39
CA ARG A 72 14.42 9.31 -0.73
C ARG A 72 13.32 8.36 -0.28
N SER A 73 12.79 8.56 0.93
CA SER A 73 11.69 7.73 1.44
C SER A 73 10.43 7.83 0.59
N LEU A 74 10.04 9.05 0.19
CA LEU A 74 8.89 9.30 -0.69
C LEU A 74 9.09 8.69 -2.07
N PHE A 75 10.29 8.82 -2.65
CA PHE A 75 10.61 8.23 -3.94
C PHE A 75 10.46 6.71 -3.92
N ILE A 76 11.04 6.05 -2.92
CA ILE A 76 10.95 4.59 -2.77
C ILE A 76 9.49 4.15 -2.55
N ASP A 77 8.73 4.90 -1.75
CA ASP A 77 7.33 4.58 -1.47
C ASP A 77 6.46 4.64 -2.75
N GLU A 78 6.73 5.60 -3.63
CA GLU A 78 6.06 5.73 -4.92
C GLU A 78 6.44 4.58 -5.86
N VAL A 79 7.74 4.27 -5.98
CA VAL A 79 8.24 3.14 -6.78
C VAL A 79 7.60 1.83 -6.33
N LEU A 80 7.54 1.57 -5.03
CA LEU A 80 6.89 0.37 -4.49
C LEU A 80 5.38 0.36 -4.73
N SER A 81 4.72 1.52 -4.67
CA SER A 81 3.28 1.62 -4.94
C SER A 81 2.94 1.34 -6.40
N ILE A 82 3.72 1.89 -7.34
CA ILE A 82 3.57 1.64 -8.77
C ILE A 82 3.90 0.18 -9.08
N GLY A 83 5.01 -0.32 -8.53
CA GLY A 83 5.43 -1.71 -8.68
C GLY A 83 4.38 -2.69 -8.16
N TYR A 84 3.80 -2.43 -6.99
CA TYR A 84 2.74 -3.27 -6.42
C TYR A 84 1.50 -3.36 -7.33
N LYS A 85 1.12 -2.27 -8.00
CA LYS A 85 -0.06 -2.24 -8.88
C LYS A 85 0.17 -2.90 -10.24
N ASN A 86 1.39 -2.78 -10.77
CA ASN A 86 1.69 -3.17 -12.15
C ASN A 86 2.51 -4.46 -12.28
N ALA A 87 3.14 -4.94 -11.20
CA ALA A 87 3.96 -6.14 -11.25
C ALA A 87 3.12 -7.43 -11.26
N ASN A 88 3.60 -8.44 -11.99
CA ASN A 88 3.04 -9.79 -11.89
C ASN A 88 3.52 -10.46 -10.58
N LEU A 89 2.74 -10.27 -9.51
CA LEU A 89 3.07 -10.79 -8.18
C LEU A 89 3.12 -12.32 -8.13
N ASP A 90 2.39 -13.02 -9.00
CA ASP A 90 2.38 -14.50 -9.03
C ASP A 90 3.70 -15.06 -9.56
N GLU A 91 4.23 -14.47 -10.63
CA GLU A 91 5.55 -14.85 -11.17
C GLU A 91 6.67 -14.55 -10.16
N ILE A 92 6.61 -13.39 -9.51
CA ILE A 92 7.61 -13.01 -8.50
C ILE A 92 7.55 -13.96 -7.30
N ALA A 93 6.35 -14.25 -6.81
CA ALA A 93 6.16 -15.18 -5.70
C ALA A 93 6.68 -16.59 -6.05
N SER A 94 6.39 -17.06 -7.28
CA SER A 94 6.86 -18.35 -7.78
C SER A 94 8.39 -18.40 -7.88
N LYS A 95 9.03 -17.35 -8.41
CA LYS A 95 10.50 -17.25 -8.49
C LYS A 95 11.16 -17.24 -7.10
N LEU A 96 10.52 -16.62 -6.12
CA LEU A 96 11.01 -16.54 -4.75
C LEU A 96 10.62 -17.76 -3.89
N GLY A 97 9.85 -18.71 -4.44
CA GLY A 97 9.40 -19.89 -3.70
C GLY A 97 8.47 -19.58 -2.52
N MET A 98 7.71 -18.48 -2.59
CA MET A 98 6.81 -18.05 -1.52
C MET A 98 5.38 -17.89 -2.02
N ASN A 99 4.43 -17.83 -1.09
CA ASN A 99 3.04 -17.60 -1.45
C ASN A 99 2.82 -16.13 -1.82
N LYS A 100 2.03 -15.86 -2.88
CA LYS A 100 1.63 -14.51 -3.29
C LYS A 100 1.12 -13.68 -2.12
N ARG A 101 0.33 -14.28 -1.23
CA ARG A 101 -0.22 -13.58 -0.06
C ARG A 101 0.87 -13.07 0.89
N GLN A 102 1.92 -13.85 1.10
CA GLN A 102 3.06 -13.44 1.93
C GLN A 102 3.80 -12.26 1.28
N LEU A 103 3.98 -12.29 -0.04
CA LEU A 103 4.58 -11.20 -0.80
C LEU A 103 3.72 -9.92 -0.71
N VAL A 104 2.40 -10.04 -0.86
CA VAL A 104 1.47 -8.90 -0.71
C VAL A 104 1.57 -8.29 0.68
N ASP A 105 1.58 -9.10 1.74
CA ASP A 105 1.71 -8.63 3.13
C ASP A 105 3.02 -7.85 3.36
N GLN A 106 4.09 -8.15 2.60
CA GLN A 106 5.35 -7.40 2.66
C GLN A 106 5.27 -6.01 2.02
N LEU A 107 4.34 -5.78 1.10
CA LEU A 107 4.21 -4.55 0.31
C LEU A 107 3.09 -3.62 0.79
N VAL A 108 2.24 -4.07 1.73
CA VAL A 108 1.15 -3.27 2.32
C VAL A 108 1.72 -1.98 2.94
N PRO A 109 1.16 -0.79 2.61
CA PRO A 109 1.60 0.47 3.17
C PRO A 109 1.32 0.58 4.68
N ASN A 110 2.01 1.50 5.35
CA ASN A 110 1.80 1.85 6.76
C ASN A 110 2.06 0.74 7.80
N ARG A 111 2.74 -0.34 7.43
CA ARG A 111 3.23 -1.35 8.38
C ARG A 111 4.71 -1.14 8.64
N LYS A 112 5.13 -1.05 9.91
CA LYS A 112 6.55 -0.83 10.27
C LYS A 112 7.41 -2.09 10.22
N THR A 113 6.77 -3.26 10.36
CA THR A 113 7.45 -4.55 10.51
C THR A 113 7.75 -5.23 9.17
N ASN A 114 7.11 -4.79 8.09
CA ASN A 114 7.24 -5.41 6.78
C ASN A 114 8.37 -4.78 5.95
N LEU A 115 8.67 -5.39 4.80
CA LEU A 115 9.75 -4.95 3.91
C LEU A 115 9.62 -3.45 3.57
N ARG A 116 8.45 -3.00 3.14
CA ARG A 116 8.21 -1.59 2.75
C ARG A 116 8.50 -0.64 3.91
N GLY A 117 8.01 -0.94 5.12
CA GLY A 117 8.28 -0.14 6.32
C GLY A 117 9.76 -0.10 6.71
N LYS A 118 10.44 -1.24 6.64
CA LYS A 118 11.88 -1.33 6.96
C LYS A 118 12.72 -0.50 6.00
N ILE A 119 12.43 -0.58 4.69
CA ILE A 119 13.14 0.21 3.68
C ILE A 119 12.92 1.71 3.92
N ALA A 120 11.68 2.13 4.17
CA ALA A 120 11.37 3.54 4.43
C ALA A 120 12.11 4.10 5.66
N VAL A 121 12.25 3.30 6.72
CA VAL A 121 13.04 3.69 7.92
C VAL A 121 14.53 3.77 7.59
N LEU A 122 15.11 2.72 6.99
CA LEU A 122 16.52 2.69 6.64
C LEU A 122 16.91 3.87 5.74
N VAL A 123 16.12 4.13 4.70
CA VAL A 123 16.39 5.19 3.72
C VAL A 123 16.34 6.59 4.35
N LYS A 124 15.59 6.75 5.45
CA LYS A 124 15.51 8.00 6.19
C LYS A 124 16.72 8.24 7.11
N GLU A 125 17.41 7.18 7.51
CA GLU A 125 18.61 7.24 8.37
C GLU A 125 19.90 7.45 7.58
N PHE A 126 19.91 7.09 6.28
CA PHE A 126 20.96 7.50 5.34
C PHE A 126 20.79 8.96 4.93
#